data_AF-A0A1E3R8T7-F1
#
_entry.id   AF-A0A1E3R8T7-F1
#
_cell.length_a   1.000
_cell.length_b   1.000
_cell.length_c   1.000
_cell.angle_alpha   90.00
_cell.angle_beta   90.00
_cell.angle_gamma   90.00
#
_symmetry.space_group_name_H-M   'P 1'
#
loop_
_entity.id
_entity.type
_entity.pdbx_description
1 polymer ?
#
loop_
_entity_poly.entity_id
_entity_poly.type
_entity_poly.pdbx_seq_one_letter_code
_entity_poly.pdbx_strand_id
1 'polypeptide(L)'
;MGVYALAVPDRLVRPFGTTLGGATARAEVRAVYGGFGLAIAGVLGYAVVAAEVRAGVLLTVGVALTGMAFGRVVSAVVDTRTAFYPNWFYCLVEAVAAVALIVVSVRY
;
A
#
# COMPACT_ATOMS: atom_id res chain seq x y z
N MET A 1 3.51 6.17 5.52
CA MET A 1 2.46 5.31 6.14
C MET A 1 3.04 4.37 7.21
N GLY A 2 4.07 3.57 6.92
CA GLY A 2 4.62 2.55 7.85
C GLY A 2 4.96 3.03 9.28
N VAL A 3 5.86 4.01 9.42
CA VAL A 3 6.23 4.56 10.75
C VAL A 3 5.01 5.14 11.48
N TYR A 4 4.12 5.81 10.75
CA TYR A 4 2.92 6.42 11.33
C TYR A 4 1.93 5.36 11.86
N ALA A 5 1.75 4.27 11.13
CA ALA A 5 0.92 3.14 11.55
C ALA A 5 1.47 2.44 12.80
N LEU A 6 2.80 2.35 12.95
CA LEU A 6 3.45 1.83 14.15
C LEU A 6 3.21 2.73 15.37
N ALA A 7 3.38 4.04 15.19
CA ALA A 7 3.26 5.00 16.28
C ALA A 7 1.81 5.23 16.72
N VAL A 8 0.90 5.45 15.76
CA VAL A 8 -0.47 5.92 16.05
C VAL A 8 -1.51 5.20 15.16
N PRO A 9 -1.73 3.87 15.36
CA PRO A 9 -2.57 3.06 14.48
C PRO A 9 -4.03 3.52 14.42
N ASP A 10 -4.59 3.99 15.54
CA ASP A 10 -5.99 4.44 15.59
C ASP A 10 -6.26 5.65 14.68
N ARG A 11 -5.27 6.55 14.55
CA ARG A 11 -5.40 7.73 13.68
C ARG A 11 -5.24 7.38 12.21
N LEU A 12 -4.47 6.34 11.89
CA LEU A 12 -4.26 5.88 10.51
C LEU A 12 -5.55 5.37 9.88
N VAL A 13 -6.33 4.57 10.61
CA VAL A 13 -7.53 3.92 10.08
C VAL A 13 -8.79 4.78 10.17
N ARG A 14 -8.77 5.83 11.00
CA ARG A 14 -9.90 6.74 11.21
C ARG A 14 -10.48 7.37 9.93
N PRO A 15 -9.69 7.79 8.92
CA PRO A 15 -10.22 8.30 7.67
C PRO A 15 -11.09 7.30 6.89
N PHE A 16 -10.93 6.00 7.15
CA PHE A 16 -11.73 4.93 6.56
C PHE A 16 -12.98 4.60 7.39
N GLY A 17 -13.30 5.40 8.42
CA GLY A 17 -14.44 5.18 9.30
C GLY A 17 -14.25 4.03 10.28
N THR A 18 -13.05 3.46 10.37
CA THR A 18 -12.76 2.31 11.24
C THR A 18 -12.30 2.75 12.62
N THR A 19 -12.89 2.17 13.66
CA THR A 19 -12.42 2.28 15.05
C THR A 19 -11.79 0.96 15.49
N LEU A 20 -10.64 1.02 16.17
CA LEU A 20 -9.95 -0.19 16.63
C LEU A 20 -10.49 -0.58 18.01
N GLY A 21 -11.15 -1.75 18.10
CA GLY A 21 -11.86 -2.21 19.30
C GLY A 21 -10.98 -2.68 20.46
N GLY A 22 -9.65 -2.69 20.33
CA GLY A 22 -8.77 -3.17 21.39
C GLY A 22 -7.31 -3.38 20.96
N ALA A 23 -6.51 -3.94 21.87
CA ALA A 23 -5.08 -4.16 21.65
C ALA A 23 -4.80 -5.07 20.44
N THR A 24 -5.60 -6.13 20.25
CA THR A 24 -5.48 -7.06 19.11
C THR A 24 -5.65 -6.35 17.76
N ALA A 25 -6.69 -5.52 17.62
CA ALA A 25 -6.92 -4.75 16.40
C ALA A 25 -5.77 -3.75 16.11
N ARG A 26 -5.23 -3.11 17.15
CA ARG A 26 -4.06 -2.24 16.99
C ARG A 26 -2.79 -3.00 16.62
N ALA A 27 -2.61 -4.23 17.13
CA ALA A 27 -1.48 -5.07 16.77
C ALA A 27 -1.53 -5.45 15.28
N GLU A 28 -2.71 -5.82 14.78
CA GLU A 28 -2.94 -6.11 13.36
C GLU A 28 -2.59 -4.91 12.48
N VAL A 29 -3.07 -3.72 12.84
CA VAL A 29 -2.77 -2.50 12.06
C VAL A 29 -1.28 -2.19 12.04
N ARG A 30 -0.57 -2.38 13.15
CA ARG A 30 0.88 -2.21 13.22
C ARG A 30 1.63 -3.22 12.38
N ALA A 31 1.17 -4.47 12.32
CA ALA A 31 1.79 -5.50 11.51
C ALA A 31 1.62 -5.21 10.00
N VAL A 32 0.37 -5.02 9.56
CA VAL A 32 0.02 -4.93 8.13
C VAL A 32 0.26 -3.54 7.55
N TYR A 33 -0.16 -2.47 8.22
CA TYR A 33 0.04 -1.12 7.69
C TYR A 33 1.36 -0.49 8.13
N GLY A 34 1.95 -0.99 9.23
CA GLY A 34 3.23 -0.55 9.76
C GLY A 34 4.41 -1.36 9.24
N GLY A 35 4.59 -2.56 9.80
CA GLY A 35 5.73 -3.44 9.55
C GLY A 35 5.87 -3.83 8.09
N PHE A 36 4.80 -4.32 7.46
CA PHE A 36 4.84 -4.66 6.03
C PHE A 36 5.15 -3.44 5.16
N GLY A 37 4.54 -2.28 5.43
CA GLY A 37 4.84 -1.05 4.70
C GLY A 37 6.30 -0.61 4.82
N LEU A 38 6.92 -0.77 6.00
CA LEU A 38 8.35 -0.51 6.20
C LEU A 38 9.23 -1.54 5.49
N ALA A 39 8.84 -2.82 5.49
CA ALA A 39 9.57 -3.86 4.77
C ALA A 39 9.57 -3.60 3.26
N ILE A 40 8.42 -3.24 2.68
CA ILE A 40 8.32 -2.85 1.26
C ILE A 40 9.21 -1.65 0.94
N ALA A 41 9.22 -0.62 1.80
CA ALA A 41 10.12 0.52 1.64
C ALA A 41 11.60 0.10 1.71
N GLY A 42 11.94 -0.81 2.62
CA GLY A 42 13.29 -1.37 2.77
C GLY A 42 13.76 -2.12 1.53
N VAL A 43 12.95 -3.03 0.98
CA VAL A 43 13.34 -3.79 -0.22
C VAL A 43 13.42 -2.91 -1.47
N LEU A 44 12.55 -1.90 -1.61
CA LEU A 44 12.68 -0.89 -2.66
C LEU A 44 13.97 -0.08 -2.52
N GLY A 45 14.33 0.31 -1.29
CA GLY A 45 15.61 0.98 -1.00
C GLY A 45 16.82 0.10 -1.31
N TYR A 46 16.76 -1.18 -0.98
CA TYR A 46 17.81 -2.15 -1.29
C TYR A 46 17.98 -2.37 -2.80
N ALA A 47 16.87 -2.41 -3.55
CA ALA A 47 16.89 -2.52 -5.01
C ALA A 47 17.63 -1.36 -5.71
N VAL A 48 17.86 -0.22 -5.03
CA VAL A 48 18.70 0.86 -5.56
C VAL A 48 20.15 0.40 -5.76
N VAL A 49 20.69 -0.42 -4.85
CA VAL A 49 22.10 -0.84 -4.88
C VAL A 49 22.30 -2.27 -5.39
N ALA A 50 21.27 -3.12 -5.37
CA ALA A 50 21.32 -4.51 -5.80
C ALA A 50 20.68 -4.69 -7.19
N ALA A 51 21.48 -4.56 -8.25
CA ALA A 51 21.00 -4.59 -9.64
C ALA A 51 20.38 -5.94 -10.02
N GLU A 52 20.92 -7.02 -9.48
CA GLU A 52 20.54 -8.41 -9.75
C GLU A 52 19.10 -8.76 -9.32
N VAL A 53 18.56 -8.09 -8.29
CA VAL A 53 17.18 -8.31 -7.81
C VAL A 53 16.23 -7.16 -8.17
N ARG A 54 16.76 -6.05 -8.70
CA ARG A 54 16.01 -4.80 -8.90
C ARG A 54 14.76 -5.00 -9.74
N ALA A 55 14.88 -5.62 -10.92
CA ALA A 55 13.75 -5.83 -11.81
C ALA A 55 12.63 -6.63 -11.12
N GLY A 56 12.99 -7.72 -10.43
CA GLY A 56 12.05 -8.55 -9.69
C GLY A 56 11.34 -7.79 -8.57
N VAL A 57 12.09 -7.05 -7.74
CA VAL A 57 11.52 -6.25 -6.64
C VAL A 57 10.53 -5.21 -7.17
N LEU A 58 10.91 -4.45 -8.20
CA LEU A 58 10.06 -3.41 -8.78
C LEU A 58 8.79 -4.01 -9.37
N LEU A 59 8.90 -5.12 -10.10
CA LEU A 59 7.75 -5.81 -10.68
C LEU A 59 6.81 -6.34 -9.60
N THR A 60 7.32 -7.02 -8.58
CA THR A 60 6.51 -7.57 -7.48
C THR A 60 5.75 -6.48 -6.74
N VAL A 61 6.41 -5.39 -6.38
CA VAL A 61 5.75 -4.27 -5.67
C VAL A 61 4.76 -3.56 -6.59
N GLY A 62 5.09 -3.39 -7.87
CA GLY A 62 4.19 -2.83 -8.87
C GLY A 62 2.91 -3.65 -9.01
N VAL A 63 3.01 -4.97 -9.12
CA VAL A 63 1.85 -5.88 -9.18
C VAL A 63 1.03 -5.84 -7.89
N ALA A 64 1.68 -5.78 -6.72
CA ALA A 64 0.98 -5.65 -5.44
C ALA A 64 0.15 -4.35 -5.36
N LEU A 65 0.68 -3.23 -5.85
CA LEU A 65 -0.06 -1.95 -5.94
C LEU A 65 -1.23 -2.02 -6.92
N THR A 66 -1.06 -2.67 -8.07
CA THR A 66 -2.17 -2.95 -9.00
C THR A 66 -3.29 -3.73 -8.32
N GLY A 67 -2.96 -4.73 -7.49
CA GLY A 67 -3.94 -5.50 -6.72
C GLY A 67 -4.75 -4.64 -5.75
N MET A 68 -4.09 -3.70 -5.05
CA MET A 68 -4.78 -2.75 -4.15
C MET A 68 -5.72 -1.82 -4.92
N ALA A 69 -5.25 -1.24 -6.03
CA ALA A 69 -6.08 -0.39 -6.89
C ALA A 69 -7.29 -1.16 -7.45
N PHE A 70 -7.06 -2.41 -7.90
CA PHE A 70 -8.13 -3.28 -8.38
C PHE A 70 -9.18 -3.56 -7.30
N GLY A 71 -8.78 -3.85 -6.06
CA GLY A 71 -9.70 -4.05 -4.94
C GLY A 71 -10.63 -2.85 -4.74
N ARG A 72 -10.13 -1.62 -4.88
CA ARG A 72 -10.95 -0.40 -4.79
C ARG A 72 -11.94 -0.26 -5.95
N VAL A 73 -11.55 -0.65 -7.16
CA VAL A 73 -12.44 -0.70 -8.32
C VAL A 73 -13.56 -1.72 -8.10
N VAL A 74 -13.22 -2.91 -7.59
CA VAL A 74 -14.23 -3.92 -7.23
C VAL A 74 -15.20 -3.37 -6.19
N SER A 75 -14.72 -2.73 -5.11
CA SER A 75 -15.61 -2.08 -4.14
C SER A 75 -16.49 -0.99 -4.77
N ALA A 76 -16.01 -0.25 -5.77
CA ALA A 76 -16.84 0.74 -6.46
C ALA A 76 -17.95 0.12 -7.33
N VAL A 77 -17.80 -1.15 -7.75
CA VAL A 77 -18.80 -1.89 -8.53
C VAL A 77 -19.78 -2.62 -7.61
N VAL A 78 -19.31 -3.17 -6.50
CA VAL A 78 -20.11 -4.02 -5.60
C VAL A 78 -20.86 -3.20 -4.54
N ASP A 79 -20.25 -2.13 -4.02
CA ASP A 79 -20.81 -1.33 -2.92
C ASP A 79 -21.32 0.05 -3.39
N THR A 80 -21.85 0.82 -2.44
CA THR A 80 -22.28 2.20 -2.69
C THR A 80 -21.08 3.09 -3.02
N ARG A 81 -21.27 4.09 -3.89
CA ARG A 81 -20.22 5.07 -4.24
C ARG A 81 -19.55 5.63 -2.99
N THR A 82 -18.25 5.41 -2.90
CA THR A 82 -17.39 5.97 -1.84
C THR A 82 -16.95 7.39 -2.19
N ALA A 83 -16.73 8.21 -1.17
CA ALA A 83 -16.21 9.56 -1.35
C ALA A 83 -14.81 9.54 -2.01
N PHE A 84 -14.45 10.64 -2.69
CA PHE A 84 -13.16 10.75 -3.38
C PHE A 84 -11.97 10.50 -2.45
N TYR A 85 -11.97 11.12 -1.27
CA TYR A 85 -11.05 10.81 -0.19
C TYR A 85 -11.75 9.95 0.88
N PRO A 86 -11.14 8.87 1.38
CA PRO A 86 -9.79 8.39 1.06
C PRO A 86 -9.70 7.49 -0.18
N ASN A 87 -10.80 6.89 -0.63
CA ASN A 87 -10.74 5.71 -1.50
C ASN A 87 -10.15 5.97 -2.90
N TRP A 88 -10.72 6.89 -3.68
CA TRP A 88 -10.27 7.16 -5.06
C TRP A 88 -8.89 7.83 -5.11
N PHE A 89 -8.58 8.68 -4.12
CA PHE A 89 -7.25 9.25 -3.98
C PHE A 89 -6.18 8.17 -3.85
N TYR A 90 -6.36 7.21 -2.93
CA TYR A 90 -5.41 6.11 -2.79
C TYR A 90 -5.39 5.20 -4.02
N CYS A 91 -6.54 4.96 -4.66
CA CYS A 91 -6.58 4.23 -5.94
C CYS A 91 -5.68 4.85 -7.01
N LEU A 92 -5.71 6.19 -7.13
CA LEU A 92 -4.87 6.92 -8.08
C LEU A 92 -3.38 6.79 -7.71
N VAL A 93 -3.04 6.99 -6.44
CA VAL A 93 -1.65 6.86 -5.95
C VAL A 93 -1.12 5.45 -6.19
N GLU A 94 -1.90 4.43 -5.86
CA GLU A 94 -1.58 3.01 -6.08
C GLU A 94 -1.38 2.70 -7.56
N ALA A 95 -2.28 3.14 -8.43
CA ALA A 95 -2.19 2.91 -9.87
C ALA A 95 -0.99 3.62 -10.51
N VAL A 96 -0.73 4.89 -10.16
CA VAL A 96 0.41 5.66 -10.70
C VAL A 96 1.73 5.04 -10.24
N ALA A 97 1.84 4.69 -8.96
CA ALA A 97 3.04 4.03 -8.43
C ALA A 97 3.24 2.64 -9.05
N ALA A 98 2.18 1.86 -9.23
CA ALA A 98 2.23 0.56 -9.90
C ALA A 98 2.79 0.67 -11.32
N VAL A 99 2.21 1.57 -12.13
CA VAL A 99 2.65 1.80 -13.51
C VAL A 99 4.11 2.26 -13.55
N ALA A 100 4.50 3.19 -12.68
CA ALA A 100 5.89 3.66 -12.61
C ALA A 100 6.87 2.51 -12.32
N LEU A 101 6.58 1.68 -11.33
CA LEU A 101 7.45 0.55 -10.96
C LEU A 101 7.52 -0.51 -12.08
N ILE A 102 6.39 -0.85 -12.71
CA ILE A 102 6.34 -1.85 -13.79
C ILE A 102 7.06 -1.35 -15.04
N VAL A 103 6.87 -0.08 -15.43
CA VAL A 103 7.56 0.48 -16.61
C VAL A 103 9.06 0.52 -16.39
N VAL A 104 9.49 0.85 -15.17
CA VAL A 104 10.92 0.87 -14.82
C VAL A 104 11.49 -0.55 -14.73
N SER A 105 10.72 -1.53 -14.24
CA SER A 105 11.21 -2.91 -14.09
C SER A 105 11.58 -3.56 -15.42
N VAL A 106 10.95 -3.18 -16.53
CA VAL A 106 11.25 -3.74 -17.87
C VAL A 106 12.53 -3.13 -18.48
N ARG A 107 13.09 -2.08 -17.88
CA ARG A 107 14.33 -1.43 -18.35
C ARG A 107 15.61 -2.00 -17.72
N TYR A 108 15.48 -2.91 -16.77
CA TYR A 108 16.57 -3.61 -16.09
C TYR A 108 16.53 -5.09 -16.45
#